data_AF-A0A968VV09-F1
#
_entry.id   AF-A0A968VV09-F1
#
_cell.length_a   1.000
_cell.length_b   1.000
_cell.length_c   1.000
_cell.angle_alpha   90.00
_cell.angle_beta   90.00
_cell.angle_gamma   90.00
#
_symmetry.space_group_name_H-M   'P 1'
#
loop_
_entity.id
_entity.type
_entity.pdbx_description
1 polymer ?
#
loop_
_entity_poly.entity_id
_entity_poly.type
_entity_poly.pdbx_seq_one_letter_code
_entity_poly.pdbx_strand_id
1 'polypeptide(L)'
;MNRSFTSYALLGSGRVARHLQFYLQSLNHPATYWSRNAAPEFNSFAEADSQKRLQLCLQEASHLLFAVSDPAIPELAAQALPIKLWCTSLGARAWTKSLPPTP
;
A
#
# COMPACT_ATOMS: atom_id res chain seq x y z
N MET A 1 -17.35 3.73 5.08
CA MET A 1 -17.24 2.72 6.17
C MET A 1 -15.88 2.89 6.82
N ASN A 2 -15.85 3.33 8.07
CA ASN A 2 -14.63 3.43 8.87
C ASN A 2 -14.14 1.99 9.12
N ARG A 3 -12.99 1.56 8.57
CA ARG A 3 -12.45 0.23 8.89
C ARG A 3 -12.00 0.29 10.35
N SER A 4 -12.58 -0.55 11.21
CA SER A 4 -12.02 -0.80 12.53
C SER A 4 -10.57 -1.23 12.38
N PHE A 5 -9.69 -0.69 13.22
CA PHE A 5 -8.28 -1.03 13.19
C PHE A 5 -8.09 -2.53 13.50
N THR A 6 -7.32 -3.20 12.65
CA THR A 6 -6.95 -4.63 12.77
C THR A 6 -5.44 -4.84 12.71
N SER A 7 -4.74 -4.14 11.80
CA SER A 7 -3.31 -4.31 11.55
C SER A 7 -2.79 -3.24 10.56
N TYR A 8 -1.48 -3.02 10.60
CA TYR A 8 -0.76 -2.19 9.63
C TYR A 8 -0.14 -3.05 8.53
N ALA A 9 -0.14 -2.58 7.28
CA ALA A 9 0.81 -3.03 6.27
C ALA A 9 1.88 -1.95 6.09
N LEU A 10 3.13 -2.30 6.39
CA LEU A 10 4.28 -1.44 6.16
C LEU A 10 4.94 -1.78 4.81
N LEU A 11 4.90 -0.84 3.88
CA LEU A 11 5.43 -0.99 2.54
C LEU A 11 6.79 -0.29 2.43
N GLY A 12 7.86 -1.06 2.18
CA GLY A 12 9.22 -0.58 1.99
C GLY A 12 10.26 -1.33 2.83
N SER A 13 11.54 -1.17 2.48
CA SER A 13 12.69 -1.74 3.23
C SER A 13 13.80 -0.72 3.53
N GLY A 14 13.50 0.57 3.37
CA GLY A 14 14.43 1.65 3.67
C GLY A 14 14.65 1.84 5.18
N ARG A 15 15.52 2.78 5.55
CA ARG A 15 15.83 3.10 6.96
C ARG A 15 14.57 3.39 7.78
N VAL A 16 13.64 4.17 7.23
CA VAL A 16 12.36 4.50 7.88
C VAL A 16 11.53 3.25 8.13
N ALA A 17 11.43 2.35 7.15
CA ALA A 17 10.70 1.09 7.31
C ALA A 17 11.29 0.23 8.44
N ARG A 18 12.63 0.13 8.53
CA ARG A 18 13.29 -0.61 9.63
C ARG A 18 12.92 -0.07 11.01
N HIS A 19 12.92 1.25 11.18
CA HIS A 19 12.54 1.87 12.45
C HIS A 19 11.05 1.67 12.77
N LEU A 20 10.17 1.84 11.78
CA LEU A 20 8.74 1.61 11.97
C LEU A 20 8.45 0.15 12.32
N GLN A 21 9.09 -0.80 11.65
CA GLN A 21 8.99 -2.22 11.98
C GLN A 21 9.42 -2.48 13.43
N PHE A 22 10.58 -1.96 13.84
CA PHE A 22 11.06 -2.09 15.22
C PHE A 22 10.06 -1.53 16.24
N TYR A 23 9.47 -0.36 15.99
CA TYR A 23 8.49 0.23 16.90
C TYR A 23 7.18 -0.56 16.95
N LEU A 24 6.66 -0.98 15.79
CA LEU A 24 5.44 -1.79 15.73
C LEU A 24 5.62 -3.11 16.48
N GLN A 25 6.78 -3.76 16.32
CA GLN A 25 7.13 -4.97 17.06
C GLN A 25 7.27 -4.71 18.56
N SER A 26 7.99 -3.66 18.95
CA SER A 26 8.23 -3.33 20.36
C SER A 26 6.94 -2.99 21.13
N LEU A 27 5.97 -2.42 20.42
CA LEU A 27 4.66 -2.06 20.96
C LEU A 27 3.63 -3.20 20.81
N ASN A 28 4.02 -4.36 20.27
CA ASN A 28 3.13 -5.48 19.95
C ASN A 28 1.91 -5.07 19.09
N HIS A 29 2.11 -4.12 18.17
CA HIS A 29 1.08 -3.77 17.21
C HIS A 29 1.05 -4.79 16.05
N PRO A 30 -0.13 -5.30 15.68
CA PRO A 30 -0.25 -6.24 14.57
C PRO A 30 0.14 -5.56 13.27
N ALA A 31 1.12 -6.14 12.56
CA ALA A 31 1.59 -5.59 11.30
C ALA A 31 2.12 -6.68 10.35
N THR A 32 1.91 -6.45 9.05
CA THR A 32 2.54 -7.18 7.95
C THR A 32 3.54 -6.27 7.23
N TYR A 33 4.60 -6.87 6.69
CA TYR A 33 5.72 -6.16 6.10
C TYR A 33 5.93 -6.60 4.66
N TRP A 34 6.08 -5.63 3.78
CA TRP A 34 6.36 -5.86 2.37
C TRP A 34 7.58 -5.08 1.92
N SER A 35 8.43 -5.71 1.13
CA SER A 35 9.44 -5.04 0.33
C SER A 35 9.53 -5.64 -1.08
N ARG A 36 9.94 -4.80 -2.05
CA ARG A 36 10.13 -5.23 -3.44
C ARG A 36 11.16 -6.36 -3.54
N ASN A 37 12.22 -6.31 -2.73
CA ASN A 37 13.25 -7.34 -2.70
C ASN A 37 12.72 -8.59 -1.97
N ALA A 38 13.10 -9.76 -2.48
CA ALA A 38 12.76 -11.04 -1.86
C ALA A 38 13.59 -11.36 -0.60
N ALA A 39 14.40 -10.42 -0.12
CA ALA A 39 15.18 -10.61 1.11
C ALA A 39 14.22 -10.94 2.27
N PRO A 40 14.34 -12.13 2.87
CA PRO A 40 13.32 -12.65 3.79
C PRO A 40 13.22 -11.86 5.09
N GLU A 41 14.29 -11.19 5.49
CA GLU A 41 14.40 -10.45 6.75
C GLU A 41 13.39 -9.30 6.91
N PHE A 42 12.83 -8.77 5.81
CA PHE A 42 11.88 -7.65 5.81
C PHE A 42 10.46 -8.01 5.35
N ASN A 43 10.20 -9.26 4.97
CA ASN A 43 8.91 -9.65 4.41
C ASN A 43 8.18 -10.61 5.35
N SER A 44 6.89 -10.35 5.60
CA SER A 44 6.02 -11.28 6.35
C SER A 44 5.65 -12.53 5.55
N PHE A 45 5.75 -12.45 4.23
CA PHE A 45 5.27 -13.43 3.26
C PHE A 45 6.47 -13.95 2.44
N ALA A 46 6.55 -15.27 2.27
CA ALA A 46 7.70 -15.97 1.67
C ALA A 46 7.62 -16.10 0.13
N GLU A 47 6.56 -15.56 -0.49
CA GLU A 47 6.26 -15.68 -1.91
C GLU A 47 7.35 -14.99 -2.73
N ALA A 48 7.92 -15.71 -3.70
CA ALA A 48 9.01 -15.15 -4.53
C ALA A 48 8.55 -13.90 -5.32
N ASP A 49 7.31 -13.90 -5.79
CA ASP A 49 6.70 -12.80 -6.54
C ASP A 49 6.37 -11.62 -5.61
N SER A 50 7.02 -10.49 -5.84
CA SER A 50 6.82 -9.26 -5.07
C SER A 50 5.39 -8.74 -5.15
N GLN A 51 4.71 -8.94 -6.28
CA GLN A 51 3.34 -8.51 -6.49
C GLN A 51 2.38 -9.35 -5.66
N LYS A 52 2.57 -10.67 -5.63
CA LYS A 52 1.75 -11.56 -4.80
C LYS A 52 1.94 -11.27 -3.31
N ARG A 53 3.17 -11.05 -2.86
CA ARG A 53 3.44 -10.60 -1.47
C ARG A 53 2.74 -9.30 -1.13
N LEU A 54 2.72 -8.35 -2.07
CA LEU A 54 2.05 -7.06 -1.88
C LEU A 54 0.55 -7.27 -1.67
N GLN A 55 -0.09 -8.08 -2.52
CA GLN A 55 -1.53 -8.37 -2.41
C GLN A 55 -1.88 -9.03 -1.07
N LEU A 56 -1.08 -9.98 -0.59
CA LEU A 56 -1.28 -10.60 0.73
C LEU A 56 -1.16 -9.58 1.87
N CYS A 57 -0.15 -8.70 1.83
CA CYS A 57 -0.01 -7.63 2.82
C CYS A 57 -1.22 -6.69 2.82
N LEU A 58 -1.74 -6.33 1.64
CA LEU A 58 -2.88 -5.43 1.50
C LEU A 58 -4.21 -6.06 1.93
N GLN A 59 -4.37 -7.38 1.77
CA GLN A 59 -5.57 -8.12 2.18
C GLN A 59 -5.70 -8.21 3.70
N GLU A 60 -4.61 -8.48 4.40
CA GLU A 60 -4.57 -8.63 5.86
C GLU A 60 -4.66 -7.28 6.60
N ALA A 61 -4.29 -6.17 5.95
CA ALA A 61 -4.15 -4.87 6.58
C ALA A 61 -5.40 -3.98 6.51
N SER A 62 -5.72 -3.32 7.62
CA SER A 62 -6.71 -2.23 7.63
C SER A 62 -6.08 -0.87 7.32
N HIS A 63 -4.82 -0.67 7.70
CA HIS A 63 -4.10 0.60 7.56
C HIS A 63 -2.79 0.39 6.80
N LEU A 64 -2.44 1.36 5.95
CA LEU A 64 -1.25 1.27 5.10
C LEU A 64 -0.23 2.33 5.52
N LEU A 65 1.02 1.93 5.64
CA LEU A 65 2.16 2.79 5.92
C LEU A 65 3.12 2.74 4.73
N PHE A 66 3.25 3.86 4.03
CA PHE A 66 4.20 4.00 2.92
C PHE A 66 5.54 4.49 3.46
N ALA A 67 6.52 3.58 3.54
CA ALA A 67 7.91 3.86 3.85
C ALA A 67 8.80 3.63 2.62
N VAL A 68 8.31 4.10 1.47
CA VAL A 68 8.95 4.07 0.16
C VAL A 68 9.36 5.48 -0.26
N SER A 69 10.09 5.61 -1.36
CA SER A 69 10.33 6.92 -1.97
C SER A 69 9.05 7.51 -2.57
N ASP A 70 8.92 8.83 -2.54
CA ASP A 70 7.74 9.55 -3.05
C ASP A 70 7.31 9.14 -4.47
N PRO A 71 8.24 8.91 -5.44
CA PRO A 71 7.85 8.49 -6.79
C PRO A 71 7.17 7.12 -6.85
N ALA A 72 7.38 6.25 -5.86
CA ALA A 72 6.78 4.93 -5.82
C ALA A 72 5.38 4.93 -5.16
N ILE A 73 5.00 6.00 -4.46
CA ILE A 73 3.71 6.09 -3.76
C ILE A 73 2.53 5.98 -4.72
N PRO A 74 2.47 6.70 -5.86
CA PRO A 74 1.32 6.61 -6.77
C PRO A 74 1.11 5.19 -7.32
N GLU A 75 2.20 4.50 -7.66
CA GLU A 75 2.17 3.14 -8.18
C GLU A 75 1.62 2.15 -7.14
N LEU A 76 2.07 2.23 -5.89
CA LEU A 76 1.62 1.36 -4.81
C LEU A 76 0.21 1.70 -4.33
N ALA A 77 -0.12 3.00 -4.27
CA ALA A 77 -1.46 3.45 -3.92
C ALA A 77 -2.49 2.93 -4.94
N ALA A 78 -2.20 2.99 -6.24
CA ALA A 78 -3.08 2.45 -7.28
C ALA A 78 -3.37 0.95 -7.11
N GLN A 79 -2.42 0.19 -6.54
CA GLN A 79 -2.55 -1.26 -6.28
C GLN A 79 -3.22 -1.59 -4.94
N ALA A 80 -3.22 -0.64 -4.00
CA ALA A 80 -3.92 -0.71 -2.72
C ALA A 80 -5.38 -0.27 -2.82
N LEU A 81 -5.69 0.64 -3.76
CA LEU A 81 -7.02 1.17 -4.03
C LEU A 81 -8.01 0.26 -4.80
N PRO A 82 -7.64 -0.84 -5.49
CA PRO A 82 -8.58 -1.55 -6.35
C PRO A 82 -9.50 -2.52 -5.60
N ILE A 83 -9.42 -2.64 -4.27
CA ILE A 83 -10.33 -3.53 -3.51
C ILE A 83 -11.61 -2.82 -3.05
N LYS A 84 -11.79 -1.51 -3.27
CA LYS A 84 -13.10 -0.85 -3.00
C LYS A 84 -13.43 0.45 -3.73
N LEU A 85 -12.77 0.78 -4.85
CA LEU A 85 -13.39 1.68 -5.83
C LEU A 85 -14.41 0.86 -6.65
N TRP A 86 -15.53 0.53 -6.01
CA TRP A 86 -16.77 0.76 -6.73
C TRP A 86 -16.70 2.23 -7.10
N CYS A 87 -16.52 2.52 -8.38
CA CYS A 87 -17.08 3.73 -8.96
C CYS A 87 -18.50 3.82 -8.42
N THR A 88 -18.70 4.59 -7.34
CA THR A 88 -20.00 5.19 -7.09
C THR A 88 -20.28 5.96 -8.36
N SER A 89 -21.12 5.36 -9.20
CA SER A 89 -22.16 6.05 -9.93
C SER A 89 -22.65 7.22 -9.06
N LEU A 90 -22.08 8.39 -9.27
CA LEU A 90 -22.36 9.73 -8.72
C LEU A 90 -21.03 10.44 -8.46
N GLY A 91 -20.50 11.11 -9.49
CA GLY A 91 -19.46 12.12 -9.30
C GLY A 91 -18.25 12.09 -10.22
N ALA A 92 -18.28 11.43 -11.38
CA ALA A 92 -17.30 11.68 -12.44
C ALA A 92 -17.61 13.02 -13.12
N ARG A 93 -17.37 14.11 -12.42
CA ARG A 93 -17.47 15.47 -12.95
C ARG A 93 -16.31 16.32 -12.44
N ALA A 94 -15.10 15.86 -12.69
CA ALA A 94 -13.92 16.70 -12.77
C ALA A 94 -12.79 15.86 -13.38
N TRP A 95 -11.97 16.49 -14.23
CA TRP A 95 -10.77 15.92 -14.86
C TRP A 95 -10.95 15.19 -16.19
N THR A 96 -11.64 15.81 -17.13
CA THR A 96 -11.16 15.83 -18.52
C THR A 96 -10.61 17.21 -18.82
N LYS A 97 -9.29 17.30 -18.92
CA LYS A 97 -8.59 18.44 -19.52
C LYS A 97 -9.30 18.80 -20.83
N SER A 98 -9.75 20.03 -20.92
CA SER A 98 -10.12 20.69 -22.17
C SER A 98 -8.93 20.69 -23.12
N LEU A 99 -8.95 19.80 -24.11
CA LEU A 99 -8.24 20.01 -25.37
C LEU A 99 -9.29 20.50 -26.37
N PRO A 100 -9.12 21.69 -26.99
CA PRO A 100 -10.02 22.11 -28.05
C PRO A 100 -9.78 21.25 -29.31
N PRO A 101 -10.83 20.79 -30.00
CA PRO A 101 -10.67 20.29 -31.36
C PRO A 101 -10.52 21.49 -32.31
N THR A 102 -9.38 21.58 -33.00
CA THR A 102 -9.24 22.39 -34.22
C THR A 102 -10.07 21.79 -35.34
N PRO A 103 -10.78 22.63 -36.09
CA PRO A 103 -10.41 22.82 -37.50
C PRO A 103 -9.95 24.24 -37.82
#